data_AF-A0A7Y3A9I8-F1
#
_entry.id   AF-A0A7Y3A9I8-F1
#
_cell.length_a   1.000
_cell.length_b   1.000
_cell.length_c   1.000
_cell.angle_alpha   90.00
_cell.angle_beta   90.00
_cell.angle_gamma   90.00
#
_symmetry.space_group_name_H-M   'P 1'
#
loop_
_entity.id
_entity.type
_entity.pdbx_description
1 polymer ?
#
loop_
_entity_poly.entity_id
_entity_poly.type
_entity_poly.pdbx_seq_one_letter_code
_entity_poly.pdbx_strand_id
1 'polypeptide(L)'
;MQQIVDLENDNQFAGLDVELVSIAFDSPEVLSVAGAEYGVGPTPLLSDPDGSVSEAYDVLQWAVATGEPGHTFVLVDREGRVAWIQDYGAPENRGVMYVETSEIASEVGRALAP
;
A
#
# COMPACT_ATOMS: atom_id res chain seq x y z
N MET A 1 -5.41 -8.18 3.15
CA MET A 1 -5.39 -8.57 1.73
C MET A 1 -6.57 -8.06 0.90
N GLN A 2 -7.79 -7.88 1.42
CA GLN A 2 -8.91 -7.40 0.60
C GLN A 2 -8.61 -6.08 -0.15
N GLN A 3 -7.95 -5.12 0.50
CA GLN A 3 -7.58 -3.84 -0.11
C GLN A 3 -6.81 -3.99 -1.43
N ILE A 4 -5.85 -4.92 -1.50
CA ILE A 4 -4.99 -5.09 -2.68
C ILE A 4 -5.76 -5.78 -3.82
N VAL A 5 -6.63 -6.73 -3.48
CA VAL A 5 -7.52 -7.40 -4.44
C VAL A 5 -8.49 -6.38 -5.06
N ASP A 6 -9.08 -5.50 -4.25
CA ASP A 6 -10.01 -4.50 -4.78
C ASP A 6 -9.30 -3.48 -5.68
N LEU A 7 -8.10 -3.02 -5.29
CA LEU A 7 -7.31 -2.07 -6.08
C LEU A 7 -6.87 -2.63 -7.43
N GLU A 8 -6.37 -3.87 -7.48
CA GLU A 8 -5.92 -4.48 -8.74
C GLU A 8 -7.06 -4.75 -9.73
N ASN A 9 -8.31 -4.80 -9.23
CA ASN A 9 -9.52 -4.96 -10.03
C ASN A 9 -10.27 -3.63 -10.26
N ASP A 10 -9.76 -2.50 -9.78
CA ASP A 10 -10.40 -1.19 -9.91
C ASP A 10 -10.05 -0.52 -11.25
N ASN A 11 -11.06 -0.27 -12.08
CA ASN A 11 -10.87 0.34 -13.41
C ASN A 11 -10.39 1.80 -13.36
N GLN A 12 -10.72 2.54 -12.30
CA GLN A 12 -10.26 3.93 -12.15
C GLN A 12 -8.77 3.94 -11.82
N PHE A 13 -8.34 3.06 -10.90
CA PHE A 13 -6.95 2.90 -10.51
C PHE A 13 -6.10 2.37 -11.68
N ALA A 14 -6.59 1.36 -12.41
CA ALA A 14 -5.92 0.82 -13.59
C ALA A 14 -5.69 1.87 -14.70
N GLY A 15 -6.47 2.96 -14.71
CA GLY A 15 -6.32 4.07 -15.65
C GLY A 15 -5.22 5.08 -15.32
N LEU A 16 -4.54 4.98 -14.17
CA LEU A 16 -3.61 6.00 -13.66
C LEU A 16 -2.16 5.85 -14.15
N ASP A 17 -1.83 4.85 -14.98
CA ASP A 17 -0.47 4.56 -15.45
C ASP A 17 0.55 4.45 -14.29
N VAL A 18 0.16 3.71 -13.25
CA VAL A 18 0.99 3.39 -12.08
C VAL A 18 1.06 1.88 -11.87
N GLU A 19 2.20 1.40 -11.41
CA GLU A 19 2.38 0.00 -11.00
C GLU A 19 2.01 -0.16 -9.54
N LEU A 20 1.34 -1.27 -9.21
CA LEU A 20 0.90 -1.58 -7.86
C LEU A 20 1.78 -2.67 -7.25
N VAL A 21 2.24 -2.45 -6.02
CA VAL A 21 2.96 -3.45 -5.20
C VAL A 21 2.45 -3.37 -3.78
N SER A 22 2.42 -4.50 -3.08
CA SER A 22 2.11 -4.56 -1.64
C SER A 22 3.37 -4.94 -0.88
N ILE A 23 3.64 -4.28 0.25
CA ILE A 23 4.80 -4.56 1.11
C ILE A 23 4.30 -4.84 2.52
N ALA A 24 4.82 -5.88 3.16
CA ALA A 24 4.49 -6.23 4.55
C ALA A 24 5.67 -6.92 5.24
N PHE A 25 5.66 -6.93 6.58
CA PHE A 25 6.70 -7.59 7.38
C PHE A 25 6.67 -9.12 7.29
N ASP A 26 5.54 -9.70 6.86
CA ASP A 26 5.38 -11.13 6.69
C ASP A 26 6.43 -11.73 5.74
N SER A 27 6.90 -12.94 6.08
CA SER A 27 7.78 -13.73 5.22
C SER A 27 7.15 -14.00 3.84
N PRO A 28 7.96 -14.25 2.79
CA PRO A 28 7.45 -14.63 1.48
C PRO A 28 6.51 -15.85 1.50
N GLU A 29 6.74 -16.82 2.40
CA GLU A 29 5.89 -18.00 2.54
C GLU A 29 4.48 -17.63 3.04
N VAL A 30 4.39 -16.77 4.07
CA VAL A 30 3.12 -16.28 4.62
C VAL A 30 2.38 -15.45 3.57
N LEU A 31 3.07 -14.54 2.89
CA LEU A 31 2.49 -13.72 1.84
C LEU A 31 1.99 -14.54 0.65
N SER A 32 2.71 -15.59 0.27
CA SER A 32 2.30 -16.51 -0.81
C SER A 32 1.00 -17.24 -0.46
N VAL A 33 0.90 -17.76 0.78
CA VAL A 33 -0.33 -18.44 1.25
C VAL A 33 -1.50 -17.45 1.30
N ALA A 34 -1.30 -16.26 1.88
CA ALA A 34 -2.34 -15.25 1.98
C ALA A 34 -2.76 -14.72 0.59
N GLY A 35 -1.81 -14.48 -0.31
CA GLY A 35 -2.10 -14.09 -1.69
C GLY A 35 -2.97 -15.12 -2.41
N ALA A 36 -2.64 -16.40 -2.27
CA ALA A 36 -3.43 -17.48 -2.86
C ALA A 36 -4.84 -17.62 -2.25
N GLU A 37 -4.97 -17.43 -0.93
CA GLU A 37 -6.26 -17.48 -0.23
C GLU A 37 -7.21 -16.36 -0.67
N TYR A 38 -6.70 -15.14 -0.80
CA TYR A 38 -7.51 -13.98 -1.17
C TYR A 38 -7.64 -13.78 -2.69
N GLY A 39 -6.87 -14.54 -3.49
CA GLY A 39 -6.91 -14.44 -4.94
C GLY A 39 -6.20 -13.21 -5.48
N VAL A 40 -5.13 -12.74 -4.82
CA VAL A 40 -4.26 -11.67 -5.34
C VAL A 40 -3.64 -12.15 -6.66
N GLY A 41 -3.89 -11.41 -7.72
CA GLY A 41 -3.52 -11.78 -9.08
C GLY A 41 -2.15 -11.24 -9.48
N PRO A 42 -2.09 -10.20 -10.35
CA PRO A 42 -0.84 -9.72 -10.93
C PRO A 42 0.03 -8.94 -9.95
N THR A 43 -0.53 -8.45 -8.85
CA THR A 43 0.16 -7.56 -7.94
C THR A 43 1.26 -8.28 -7.14
N PRO A 44 2.53 -7.85 -7.23
CA PRO A 44 3.59 -8.40 -6.40
C PRO A 44 3.34 -8.15 -4.91
N LEU A 45 3.51 -9.20 -4.11
CA LEU A 45 3.56 -9.15 -2.65
C LEU A 45 5.03 -9.23 -2.23
N LEU A 46 5.55 -8.16 -1.63
CA LEU A 46 6.94 -8.02 -1.21
C LEU A 46 7.06 -8.16 0.31
N SER A 47 8.13 -8.81 0.73
CA SER A 47 8.44 -9.04 2.15
C SER A 47 9.49 -8.02 2.62
N ASP A 48 9.23 -7.37 3.75
CA ASP A 48 10.09 -6.41 4.45
C ASP A 48 10.28 -6.84 5.93
N PRO A 49 10.85 -8.02 6.20
CA PRO A 49 10.84 -8.62 7.53
C PRO A 49 11.75 -7.90 8.54
N ASP A 50 12.71 -7.11 8.07
CA ASP A 50 13.57 -6.27 8.91
C ASP A 50 13.08 -4.81 9.00
N GLY A 51 12.00 -4.48 8.31
CA GLY A 51 11.40 -3.14 8.30
C GLY A 51 12.24 -2.07 7.61
N SER A 52 13.31 -2.43 6.92
CA SER A 52 14.23 -1.46 6.31
C SER A 52 13.57 -0.63 5.21
N VAL A 53 12.64 -1.21 4.45
CA VAL A 53 11.86 -0.45 3.45
C VAL A 53 10.91 0.50 4.16
N SER A 54 10.21 0.00 5.17
CA SER A 54 9.25 0.80 5.95
C SER A 54 9.93 1.97 6.68
N GLU A 55 11.14 1.77 7.19
CA GLU A 55 11.97 2.85 7.75
C GLU A 55 12.41 3.85 6.67
N ALA A 56 12.84 3.38 5.50
CA ALA A 56 13.30 4.25 4.41
C ALA A 56 12.21 5.17 3.85
N TYR A 57 10.95 4.74 3.88
CA TYR A 57 9.78 5.55 3.52
C TYR A 57 9.18 6.33 4.70
N ASP A 58 9.81 6.27 5.88
CA ASP A 58 9.38 6.95 7.10
C ASP A 58 7.94 6.60 7.53
N VAL A 59 7.46 5.38 7.22
CA VAL A 59 6.07 4.99 7.55
C VAL A 59 5.92 4.44 8.96
N LEU A 60 7.03 4.07 9.62
CA LEU A 60 7.01 3.50 10.97
C LEU A 60 6.60 4.51 12.05
N GLN A 61 6.53 5.80 11.74
CA GLN A 61 5.94 6.80 12.61
C GLN A 61 4.44 6.54 12.90
N TRP A 62 3.78 5.78 12.03
CA TRP A 62 2.38 5.34 12.15
C TRP A 62 2.23 3.86 12.49
N ALA A 63 3.32 3.22 12.93
CA ALA A 63 3.30 1.81 13.27
C ALA A 63 2.25 1.49 14.34
N VAL A 64 1.58 0.35 14.18
CA VAL A 64 0.68 -0.16 15.22
C VAL A 64 1.49 -0.61 16.44
N ALA A 65 0.82 -0.95 17.55
CA ALA A 65 1.51 -1.29 18.81
C ALA A 65 2.52 -2.47 18.70
N THR A 66 2.41 -3.32 17.68
CA THR A 66 3.35 -4.41 17.39
C THR A 66 4.64 -3.94 16.70
N GLY A 67 4.70 -2.67 16.27
CA GLY A 67 5.82 -2.08 15.53
C GLY A 67 5.72 -2.25 14.01
N GLU A 68 4.70 -2.96 13.52
CA GLU A 68 4.44 -3.13 12.09
C GLU A 68 3.87 -1.83 11.48
N PRO A 69 4.17 -1.52 10.21
CA PRO A 69 3.56 -0.40 9.52
C PRO A 69 2.04 -0.52 9.54
N GLY A 70 1.37 0.63 9.61
CA GLY A 70 -0.08 0.73 9.61
C GLY A 70 -0.70 0.42 8.24
N HIS A 71 -1.64 1.27 7.81
CA HIS A 71 -2.32 1.14 6.51
C HIS A 71 -1.94 2.33 5.64
N THR A 72 -0.71 2.31 5.15
CA THR A 72 -0.08 3.44 4.46
C THR A 72 0.07 3.20 2.97
N PHE A 73 -0.18 4.24 2.18
CA PHE A 73 0.03 4.26 0.74
C PHE A 73 1.13 5.26 0.40
N VAL A 74 1.98 4.89 -0.55
CA VAL A 74 3.08 5.72 -1.05
C VAL A 74 3.01 5.73 -2.57
N LEU A 75 3.02 6.91 -3.17
CA LEU A 75 3.21 7.12 -4.60
C LEU A 75 4.63 7.60 -4.85
N VAL A 76 5.35 6.90 -5.71
CA VAL A 76 6.69 7.26 -6.17
C VAL A 76 6.60 7.71 -7.64
N ASP A 77 7.15 8.88 -7.94
CA ASP A 77 7.18 9.43 -9.30
C ASP A 77 8.24 8.75 -10.20
N ARG A 78 8.25 9.11 -11.48
CA ARG A 78 9.19 8.55 -12.47
C ARG A 78 10.65 8.91 -12.20
N GLU A 79 10.90 9.91 -11.36
CA GLU A 79 12.25 10.29 -10.92
C GLU A 79 12.65 9.61 -9.60
N GLY A 80 11.79 8.74 -9.05
CA GLY A 80 12.06 8.01 -7.82
C GLY A 80 11.81 8.81 -6.54
N ARG A 81 11.02 9.89 -6.60
CA ARG A 81 10.67 10.72 -5.43
C ARG A 81 9.27 10.38 -4.92
N VAL A 82 9.05 10.51 -3.62
CA VAL A 82 7.71 10.39 -3.03
C VAL A 82 6.86 11.59 -3.46
N ALA A 83 5.90 11.35 -4.35
CA ALA A 83 4.94 12.37 -4.81
C ALA A 83 3.75 12.51 -3.86
N TRP A 84 3.40 11.43 -3.16
CA TRP A 84 2.32 11.42 -2.18
C TRP A 84 2.53 10.28 -1.18
N ILE A 85 2.16 10.53 0.07
CA ILE A 85 2.18 9.55 1.16
C ILE A 85 1.02 9.83 2.09
N GLN A 86 0.26 8.79 2.43
CA GLN A 86 -0.86 8.92 3.36
C GLN A 86 -1.06 7.60 4.11
N ASP A 87 -1.01 7.69 5.43
CA ASP A 87 -1.48 6.63 6.31
C ASP A 87 -2.97 6.79 6.59
N TYR A 88 -3.65 5.65 6.73
CA TYR A 88 -5.04 5.56 7.16
C TYR A 88 -5.23 4.69 8.41
N GLY A 89 -4.17 3.97 8.81
CA GLY A 89 -4.23 2.94 9.84
C GLY A 89 -4.02 3.46 11.26
N ALA A 90 -3.24 4.54 11.43
CA ALA A 90 -3.02 5.13 12.75
C ALA A 90 -4.31 5.81 13.27
N PRO A 91 -4.56 5.82 14.59
CA PRO A 91 -5.74 6.45 15.18
C PRO A 91 -5.93 7.92 14.80
N GLU A 92 -4.85 8.69 14.72
CA GLU A 92 -4.83 10.09 14.26
C GLU A 92 -5.17 10.23 12.77
N ASN A 93 -4.99 9.15 12.00
CA ASN A 93 -5.20 9.08 10.57
C ASN A 93 -6.44 8.23 10.20
N ARG A 94 -7.46 8.23 11.06
CA ARG A 94 -8.77 7.54 10.94
C ARG A 94 -8.84 6.13 11.53
N GLY A 95 -7.74 5.42 11.69
CA GLY A 95 -7.74 4.10 12.31
C GLY A 95 -8.46 3.01 11.49
N VAL A 96 -8.37 3.09 10.15
CA VAL A 96 -9.04 2.15 9.22
C VAL A 96 -8.04 1.29 8.46
N MET A 97 -8.37 0.01 8.30
CA MET A 97 -7.59 -0.96 7.52
C MET A 97 -8.15 -1.19 6.10
N TYR A 98 -9.15 -0.41 5.73
CA TYR A 98 -9.75 -0.40 4.42
C TYR A 98 -10.10 1.02 4.02
N VAL A 99 -9.77 1.36 2.78
CA VAL A 99 -10.04 2.64 2.14
C VAL A 99 -10.68 2.32 0.79
N GLU A 100 -11.76 3.02 0.47
CA GLU A 100 -12.45 2.85 -0.81
C GLU A 100 -11.47 3.04 -1.98
N THR A 101 -11.47 2.12 -2.95
CA THR A 101 -10.55 2.18 -4.09
C THR A 101 -10.66 3.49 -4.87
N SER A 102 -11.88 4.00 -5.00
CA SER A 102 -12.17 5.29 -5.64
C SER A 102 -11.55 6.48 -4.93
N GLU A 103 -11.41 6.43 -3.60
CA GLU A 103 -10.73 7.45 -2.80
C GLU A 103 -9.23 7.42 -3.13
N ILE A 104 -8.60 6.24 -3.05
CA ILE A 104 -7.17 6.05 -3.36
C ILE A 104 -6.87 6.50 -4.79
N ALA A 105 -7.68 6.07 -5.76
CA ALA A 105 -7.50 6.44 -7.15
C ALA A 105 -7.68 7.95 -7.38
N SER A 106 -8.57 8.63 -6.64
CA SER A 106 -8.67 10.08 -6.69
C SER A 106 -7.44 10.77 -6.11
N GLU A 107 -6.89 10.30 -4.98
CA GLU A 107 -5.71 10.92 -4.36
C GLU A 107 -4.46 10.73 -5.24
N VAL A 108 -4.24 9.52 -5.76
CA VAL A 108 -3.16 9.24 -6.71
C VAL A 108 -3.32 10.07 -7.98
N GLY A 109 -4.53 10.15 -8.56
CA GLY A 109 -4.79 10.98 -9.73
C GLY A 109 -4.50 12.46 -9.52
N ARG A 110 -4.77 13.00 -8.31
CA ARG A 110 -4.39 14.38 -7.96
C ARG A 110 -2.88 14.54 -7.82
N ALA A 111 -2.20 13.57 -7.22
CA ALA A 111 -0.75 13.60 -7.03
C ALA A 111 0.03 13.46 -8.35
N LEU A 112 -0.56 12.81 -9.35
CA LEU A 112 -0.01 12.71 -10.71
C LEU A 112 -0.28 13.93 -11.60
N ALA A 113 -1.18 14.83 -11.18
CA ALA A 113 -1.49 16.02 -11.97
C ALA A 113 -0.29 16.99 -11.99
N PRO A 114 0.01 17.61 -13.14
CA PRO A 114 1.16 18.50 -13.31
C PRO A 114 1.04 19.84 -12.56
#